data_AF-A0A7C0WUJ3-F1
#
_entry.id   AF-A0A7C0WUJ3-F1
#
_cell.length_a   1.000
_cell.length_b   1.000
_cell.length_c   1.000
_cell.angle_alpha   90.00
_cell.angle_beta   90.00
_cell.angle_gamma   90.00
#
_symmetry.space_group_name_H-M   'P 1'
#
loop_
_entity.id
_entity.type
_entity.pdbx_description
1 polymer ?
#
loop_
_entity_poly.entity_id
_entity_poly.type
_entity_poly.pdbx_seq_one_letter_code
_entity_poly.pdbx_strand_id
1 'polypeptide(L)'
;YFEPLVLEVWVFQAQLKEAMRKKKPILFYYWAPEWIWAVYDLTWVKLPDYDPKKWKFIPGKPDESYVACGWKPANVYVGYGVHLKKKNPKAYKFFKNFYIPMEEESKLIAELEDVPGNPAKPPMEVAKKWVESNPKIVGDWLKGIK
;
A
#
# COMPACT_ATOMS: atom_id res chain seq x y z
N TYR A 1 -22.04 19.46 4.80
CA TYR A 1 -21.80 18.01 4.68
C TYR A 1 -21.31 17.73 3.27
N PHE A 2 -20.36 16.82 3.08
CA PHE A 2 -19.92 16.36 1.77
C PHE A 2 -20.54 14.98 1.50
N GLU A 3 -21.07 14.76 0.31
CA GLU A 3 -21.50 13.43 -0.13
C GLU A 3 -20.30 12.70 -0.76
N PRO A 4 -19.92 11.51 -0.27
CA PRO A 4 -18.81 10.78 -0.86
C PRO A 4 -19.22 10.20 -2.21
N LEU A 5 -18.41 10.46 -3.23
CA LEU A 5 -18.50 9.72 -4.49
C LEU A 5 -17.76 8.38 -4.34
N VAL A 6 -18.51 7.29 -4.33
CA VAL A 6 -17.95 5.93 -4.23
C VAL A 6 -17.80 5.36 -5.64
N LEU A 7 -16.57 4.97 -6.00
CA LEU A 7 -16.22 4.47 -7.32
C LEU A 7 -15.41 3.19 -7.22
N GLU A 8 -15.45 2.39 -8.28
CA GLU A 8 -14.44 1.37 -8.53
C GLU A 8 -13.04 2.02 -8.62
N VAL A 9 -12.03 1.32 -8.09
CA VAL A 9 -10.67 1.87 -7.95
C VAL A 9 -10.09 2.35 -9.29
N TRP A 10 -10.31 1.59 -10.36
CA TRP A 10 -9.79 1.92 -11.69
C TRP A 10 -10.47 3.18 -12.27
N VAL A 11 -11.76 3.40 -12.00
CA VAL A 11 -12.49 4.61 -12.41
C VAL A 11 -11.93 5.82 -11.67
N PHE A 12 -11.74 5.68 -10.36
CA PHE A 12 -11.13 6.73 -9.54
C PHE A 12 -9.71 7.07 -10.02
N GLN A 13 -8.87 6.07 -10.28
CA GLN A 13 -7.51 6.27 -10.77
C GLN A 13 -7.47 6.99 -12.13
N ALA A 14 -8.40 6.69 -13.04
CA ALA A 14 -8.53 7.43 -14.30
C ALA A 14 -8.91 8.91 -14.06
N GLN A 15 -9.83 9.18 -13.14
CA GLN A 15 -10.17 10.55 -12.76
C GLN A 15 -9.01 11.28 -12.08
N LEU A 16 -8.24 10.58 -11.24
CA LEU A 16 -7.04 11.12 -10.60
C LEU A 16 -6.00 11.50 -11.65
N LYS A 17 -5.71 10.64 -12.64
CA LYS A 17 -4.79 10.96 -13.76
C LYS A 17 -5.20 12.25 -14.47
N GLU A 18 -6.49 12.40 -14.77
CA GLU A 18 -7.00 13.60 -15.43
C GLU A 18 -6.93 14.84 -14.53
N ALA A 19 -7.25 14.72 -13.24
CA ALA A 19 -7.15 15.80 -12.27
C ALA A 19 -5.70 16.30 -12.12
N MET A 20 -4.74 15.37 -12.02
CA MET A 20 -3.32 15.70 -11.95
C MET A 20 -2.83 16.40 -13.23
N ARG A 21 -3.20 15.87 -14.40
CA ARG A 21 -2.86 16.47 -15.71
C ARG A 21 -3.41 17.89 -15.85
N LYS A 22 -4.64 18.13 -15.40
CA LYS A 22 -5.31 19.44 -15.43
C LYS A 22 -4.96 20.35 -14.25
N LYS A 23 -4.13 19.89 -13.30
CA LYS A 23 -3.85 20.59 -12.03
C LYS A 23 -5.13 21.00 -11.30
N LYS A 24 -6.16 20.15 -11.36
CA LYS A 24 -7.45 20.37 -10.70
C LYS A 24 -7.34 19.93 -9.24
N PRO A 25 -7.73 20.77 -8.26
CA PRO A 25 -7.81 20.34 -6.87
C PRO A 25 -8.74 19.13 -6.71
N ILE A 26 -8.28 18.14 -5.96
CA ILE A 26 -9.04 16.93 -5.64
C ILE A 26 -8.74 16.50 -4.20
N LEU A 27 -9.78 16.09 -3.48
CA LEU A 27 -9.70 15.50 -2.14
C LEU A 27 -10.31 14.10 -2.23
N PHE A 28 -9.60 13.10 -1.73
CA PHE A 28 -10.00 11.70 -1.85
C PHE A 28 -9.44 10.85 -0.71
N TYR A 29 -10.05 9.69 -0.49
CA TYR A 29 -9.52 8.64 0.37
C TYR A 29 -8.59 7.73 -0.41
N TYR A 30 -7.47 7.34 0.19
CA TYR A 30 -6.58 6.35 -0.38
C TYR A 30 -5.68 5.72 0.70
N TRP A 31 -5.02 4.61 0.37
CA TRP A 31 -4.08 3.90 1.26
C TRP A 31 -2.66 3.91 0.68
N ALA A 32 -1.67 3.58 1.50
CA ALA A 32 -0.30 3.28 1.10
C ALA A 32 0.10 1.89 1.63
N PRO A 33 0.99 1.15 0.94
CA PRO A 33 1.67 1.50 -0.32
C PRO A 33 0.77 1.40 -1.56
N GLU A 34 1.06 2.21 -2.59
CA GLU A 34 0.43 2.17 -3.92
C GLU A 34 1.12 3.14 -4.93
N TRP A 35 0.98 2.92 -6.24
CA TRP A 35 1.67 3.64 -7.32
C TRP A 35 1.51 5.16 -7.28
N ILE A 36 0.36 5.68 -6.84
CA ILE A 36 0.11 7.14 -6.85
C ILE A 36 1.12 7.88 -5.97
N TRP A 37 1.63 7.22 -4.91
CA TRP A 37 2.63 7.77 -4.00
C TRP A 37 4.04 7.78 -4.60
N ALA A 38 4.29 6.97 -5.63
CA ALA A 38 5.56 6.96 -6.34
C ALA A 38 5.57 7.96 -7.53
N VAL A 39 4.39 8.28 -8.08
CA VAL A 39 4.27 9.05 -9.32
C VAL A 39 3.86 10.51 -9.08
N TYR A 40 3.03 10.77 -8.07
CA TYR A 40 2.49 12.10 -7.81
C TYR A 40 3.01 12.70 -6.51
N ASP A 41 3.15 14.02 -6.50
CA ASP A 41 3.40 14.81 -5.30
C ASP A 41 2.07 15.02 -4.54
N LEU A 42 1.71 14.01 -3.73
CA LEU A 42 0.50 14.00 -2.92
C LEU A 42 0.83 14.31 -1.46
N THR A 43 -0.05 15.04 -0.80
CA THR A 43 0.06 15.35 0.62
C THR A 43 -1.09 14.70 1.40
N TRP A 44 -0.75 13.99 2.47
CA TRP A 44 -1.74 13.49 3.41
C TRP A 44 -2.45 14.64 4.12
N VAL A 45 -3.78 14.58 4.20
CA VAL A 45 -4.53 15.45 5.11
C VAL A 45 -4.17 15.05 6.54
N LYS A 46 -3.55 15.97 7.28
CA LYS A 46 -3.17 15.74 8.68
C LYS A 46 -4.41 15.71 9.56
N LEU A 47 -4.71 14.53 10.10
CA LEU A 47 -5.74 14.32 11.11
C LEU A 47 -5.12 14.29 12.52
N PRO A 48 -5.90 14.45 13.60
CA PRO A 48 -5.42 14.18 14.95
C PRO A 48 -4.90 12.75 15.09
N ASP A 49 -3.96 12.49 15.99
CA ASP A 49 -3.48 11.13 16.24
C ASP A 49 -4.63 10.20 16.65
N TYR A 50 -4.53 8.93 16.26
CA TYR A 50 -5.53 7.92 16.59
C TYR A 50 -5.76 7.84 18.11
N ASP A 51 -7.02 7.99 18.50
CA ASP A 51 -7.50 7.83 19.88
C ASP A 51 -8.68 6.86 19.87
N PRO A 52 -8.57 5.66 20.47
CA PRO A 52 -9.65 4.68 20.48
C PRO A 52 -10.94 5.21 21.13
N LYS A 53 -10.86 6.20 22.03
CA LYS A 53 -12.04 6.85 22.64
C LYS A 53 -12.77 7.77 21.66
N LYS A 54 -12.09 8.22 20.60
CA LYS A 54 -12.62 9.11 19.55
C LYS A 54 -12.83 8.38 18.22
N TRP A 55 -12.82 7.06 18.25
CA TRP A 55 -12.93 6.21 17.06
C TRP A 55 -13.98 5.11 17.25
N LYS A 56 -15.25 5.51 17.22
CA LYS A 56 -16.42 4.61 17.24
C LYS A 56 -17.06 4.61 15.87
N PHE A 57 -16.76 3.60 15.06
CA PHE A 57 -17.42 3.41 13.77
C PHE A 57 -18.47 2.31 13.86
N ILE A 58 -19.70 2.60 13.45
CA ILE A 58 -20.78 1.62 13.33
C ILE A 58 -21.09 1.46 11.83
N PRO A 59 -20.80 0.29 11.22
CA PRO A 59 -21.07 0.05 9.81
C PRO A 59 -22.53 0.33 9.44
N GLY A 60 -22.74 1.11 8.37
CA GLY A 60 -24.08 1.47 7.87
C GLY A 60 -24.85 2.48 8.72
N LYS A 61 -24.27 2.99 9.82
CA LYS A 61 -24.93 3.91 10.76
C LYS A 61 -24.04 5.13 11.04
N PRO A 62 -23.89 6.04 10.06
CA PRO A 62 -23.03 7.21 10.20
C PRO A 62 -23.48 8.12 11.36
N ASP A 63 -24.78 8.28 11.58
CA ASP A 63 -25.33 9.13 12.65
C ASP A 63 -25.09 8.57 14.07
N GLU A 64 -24.88 7.25 14.18
CA GLU A 64 -24.53 6.59 15.45
C GLU A 64 -23.00 6.42 15.63
N SER A 65 -22.24 6.78 14.59
CA SER A 65 -20.77 6.75 14.59
C SER A 65 -20.20 8.06 15.13
N TYR A 66 -19.04 7.97 15.78
CA TYR A 66 -18.26 9.11 16.23
C TYR A 66 -16.79 8.90 15.89
N VAL A 67 -16.30 9.69 14.95
CA VAL A 67 -14.94 9.61 14.41
C VAL A 67 -14.35 11.04 14.42
N ALA A 68 -13.43 11.29 15.34
CA ALA A 68 -12.83 12.62 15.56
C ALA A 68 -11.29 12.58 15.68
N CYS A 69 -10.67 11.50 15.21
CA CYS A 69 -9.21 11.33 15.14
C CYS A 69 -8.82 10.66 13.82
N GLY A 70 -7.54 10.40 13.60
CA GLY A 70 -7.03 9.68 12.44
C GLY A 70 -7.22 8.17 12.56
N TRP A 71 -6.92 7.45 11.48
CA TRP A 71 -6.96 6.00 11.45
C TRP A 71 -5.86 5.38 12.31
N LYS A 72 -6.15 4.23 12.92
CA LYS A 72 -5.10 3.37 13.48
C LYS A 72 -4.18 2.92 12.33
N PRO A 73 -2.84 3.04 12.46
CA PRO A 73 -1.92 2.50 11.47
C PRO A 73 -2.19 1.02 11.20
N ALA A 74 -2.29 0.65 9.93
CA ALA A 74 -2.50 -0.73 9.50
C ALA A 74 -1.17 -1.50 9.51
N ASN A 75 -1.25 -2.79 9.83
CA ASN A 75 -0.13 -3.71 9.70
C ASN A 75 -0.39 -4.68 8.55
N VAL A 76 0.61 -4.88 7.70
CA VAL A 76 0.62 -5.90 6.65
C VAL A 76 1.43 -7.09 7.13
N TYR A 77 0.92 -8.31 6.93
CA TYR A 77 1.53 -9.54 7.43
C TYR A 77 1.76 -10.55 6.31
N VAL A 78 2.89 -11.26 6.40
CA VAL A 78 3.16 -12.44 5.56
C VAL A 78 2.52 -13.67 6.19
N GLY A 79 1.44 -14.16 5.59
CA GLY A 79 0.78 -15.40 6.00
C GLY A 79 1.53 -16.63 5.47
N TYR A 80 1.69 -17.67 6.30
CA TYR A 80 2.23 -18.96 5.89
C TYR A 80 1.53 -20.12 6.62
N GLY A 81 1.56 -21.30 6.02
CA GLY A 81 0.91 -22.49 6.58
C GLY A 81 1.45 -22.86 7.97
N VAL A 82 0.55 -23.30 8.86
CA VAL A 82 0.85 -23.60 10.27
C VAL A 82 1.97 -24.65 10.47
N HIS A 83 2.16 -25.54 9.50
CA HIS A 83 3.21 -26.57 9.54
C HIS A 83 4.46 -26.24 8.72
N LEU A 84 4.57 -25.03 8.15
CA LEU A 84 5.69 -24.66 7.28
C LEU A 84 7.03 -24.80 7.99
N LYS A 85 7.14 -24.38 9.25
CA LYS A 85 8.36 -24.52 10.04
C LYS A 85 8.87 -25.97 10.11
N LYS A 86 7.96 -26.94 10.21
CA LYS A 86 8.30 -28.38 10.25
C LYS A 86 8.63 -28.92 8.86
N LYS A 87 7.84 -28.55 7.84
CA LYS A 87 7.98 -29.08 6.47
C LYS A 87 9.18 -28.48 5.73
N ASN A 88 9.43 -27.18 5.91
CA ASN A 88 10.51 -26.46 5.26
C ASN A 88 11.00 -25.31 6.16
N PRO A 89 11.95 -25.58 7.09
CA PRO A 89 12.45 -24.57 8.01
C PRO A 89 13.19 -23.43 7.31
N LYS A 90 13.80 -23.67 6.14
CA LYS A 90 14.48 -22.62 5.34
C LYS A 90 13.45 -21.62 4.80
N ALA A 91 12.39 -22.09 4.16
CA ALA A 91 11.29 -21.24 3.67
C ALA A 91 10.58 -20.51 4.81
N TYR A 92 10.34 -21.18 5.95
CA TYR A 92 9.79 -20.53 7.13
C TYR A 92 10.65 -19.35 7.60
N LYS A 93 11.97 -19.53 7.66
CA LYS A 93 12.89 -18.47 8.05
C LYS A 93 12.91 -17.32 7.04
N PHE A 94 12.87 -17.63 5.75
CA PHE A 94 12.73 -16.63 4.68
C PHE A 94 11.48 -15.76 4.88
N PHE A 95 10.29 -16.36 4.98
CA PHE A 95 9.04 -15.59 5.13
C PHE A 95 8.99 -14.81 6.44
N LYS A 96 9.60 -15.32 7.52
CA LYS A 96 9.72 -14.58 8.78
C LYS A 96 10.61 -13.34 8.67
N ASN A 97 11.60 -13.37 7.79
CA ASN A 97 12.50 -12.24 7.54
C ASN A 97 11.99 -11.34 6.40
N PHE A 98 10.98 -11.76 5.64
CA PHE A 98 10.52 -11.06 4.44
C PHE A 98 9.88 -9.71 4.79
N TYR A 99 10.31 -8.68 4.10
CA TYR A 99 9.69 -7.36 4.12
C TYR A 99 10.02 -6.62 2.82
N ILE A 100 9.12 -5.73 2.41
CA ILE A 100 9.39 -4.71 1.41
C ILE A 100 9.05 -3.37 2.09
N PRO A 101 9.96 -2.38 2.11
CA PRO A 101 9.63 -1.04 2.59
C PRO A 101 8.49 -0.42 1.77
N MET A 102 7.59 0.31 2.43
CA MET A 102 6.39 0.89 1.80
C MET A 102 6.69 1.75 0.55
N GLU A 103 7.80 2.51 0.58
CA GLU A 103 8.25 3.30 -0.58
C GLU A 103 8.70 2.42 -1.75
N GLU A 104 9.42 1.33 -1.45
CA GLU A 104 9.85 0.37 -2.47
C GLU A 104 8.66 -0.42 -3.04
N GLU A 105 7.67 -0.73 -2.21
CA GLU A 105 6.44 -1.39 -2.65
C GLU A 105 5.61 -0.46 -3.55
N SER A 106 5.52 0.83 -3.23
CA SER A 106 4.83 1.81 -4.08
C SER A 106 5.51 1.98 -5.45
N LYS A 107 6.85 1.97 -5.50
CA LYS A 107 7.62 1.98 -6.76
C LYS A 107 7.42 0.69 -7.55
N LEU A 108 7.41 -0.46 -6.88
CA LEU A 108 7.14 -1.76 -7.51
C LEU A 108 5.76 -1.77 -8.17
N ILE A 109 4.72 -1.30 -7.47
CA ILE A 109 3.37 -1.27 -8.03
C ILE A 109 3.31 -0.29 -9.23
N ALA A 110 4.01 0.84 -9.16
CA ALA A 110 4.10 1.78 -10.30
C ALA A 110 4.77 1.21 -11.56
N GLU A 111 5.58 0.16 -11.43
CA GLU A 111 6.16 -0.56 -12.58
C GLU A 111 5.21 -1.62 -13.16
N LEU A 112 4.24 -2.08 -12.36
CA LEU A 112 3.25 -3.09 -12.74
C LEU A 112 1.97 -2.49 -13.31
N GLU A 113 1.70 -1.23 -12.98
CA GLU A 113 0.51 -0.50 -13.40
C GLU A 113 0.77 0.38 -14.62
N ASP A 114 -0.26 0.64 -15.42
CA ASP A 114 -0.19 1.64 -16.48
C ASP A 114 -0.31 3.03 -15.85
N VAL A 115 0.83 3.72 -15.66
CA VAL A 115 0.90 5.03 -15.00
C VAL A 115 1.44 6.11 -15.96
N PRO A 116 1.20 7.40 -15.71
CA PRO A 116 1.67 8.47 -16.60
C PRO A 116 3.17 8.38 -16.90
N GLY A 117 3.53 8.21 -18.18
CA GLY A 117 4.91 8.13 -18.63
C GLY A 117 5.61 6.78 -18.38
N ASN A 118 4.93 5.79 -17.81
CA ASN A 118 5.49 4.46 -17.55
C ASN A 118 4.40 3.40 -17.73
N PRO A 119 4.32 2.73 -18.91
CA PRO A 119 3.34 1.67 -19.12
C PRO A 119 3.66 0.45 -18.24
N ALA A 120 2.62 -0.35 -17.94
CA ALA A 120 2.75 -1.58 -17.19
C ALA A 120 3.80 -2.53 -17.81
N LYS A 121 4.66 -3.08 -16.96
CA LYS A 121 5.72 -4.02 -17.36
C LYS A 121 5.37 -5.45 -16.95
N PRO A 122 5.95 -6.47 -17.61
CA PRO A 122 5.75 -7.86 -17.22
C PRO A 122 6.17 -8.12 -15.75
N PRO A 123 5.33 -8.75 -14.91
CA PRO A 123 5.61 -8.89 -13.48
C PRO A 123 6.93 -9.59 -13.15
N MET A 124 7.30 -10.60 -13.93
CA MET A 124 8.56 -11.33 -13.73
C MET A 124 9.79 -10.46 -14.01
N GLU A 125 9.72 -9.56 -14.98
CA GLU A 125 10.82 -8.65 -15.30
C GLU A 125 10.99 -7.61 -14.19
N VAL A 126 9.87 -7.04 -13.72
CA VAL A 126 9.86 -6.08 -12.60
C VAL A 126 10.43 -6.72 -11.33
N ALA A 127 9.94 -7.90 -10.96
CA ALA A 127 10.39 -8.61 -9.76
C ALA A 127 11.89 -8.95 -9.84
N LYS A 128 12.36 -9.47 -10.99
CA LYS A 128 13.78 -9.78 -11.19
C LYS A 128 14.66 -8.55 -11.04
N LYS A 129 14.32 -7.47 -11.76
CA LYS A 129 15.07 -6.22 -11.72
C LYS A 129 15.10 -5.62 -10.31
N TRP A 130 13.98 -5.66 -9.58
CA TRP A 130 13.92 -5.15 -8.23
C TRP A 130 14.81 -5.96 -7.27
N VAL A 131 14.80 -7.30 -7.35
CA VAL A 131 15.67 -8.17 -6.56
C VAL A 131 17.14 -7.87 -6.84
N GLU A 132 17.52 -7.72 -8.11
CA GLU A 132 18.88 -7.37 -8.52
C GLU A 132 19.31 -5.98 -8.01
N SER A 133 18.38 -5.03 -7.96
CA SER A 133 18.64 -3.64 -7.54
C SER A 133 18.59 -3.43 -6.02
N ASN A 134 18.05 -4.38 -5.26
CA ASN A 134 17.87 -4.28 -3.81
C ASN A 134 18.62 -5.38 -3.02
N PRO A 135 19.93 -5.60 -3.26
CA PRO A 135 20.67 -6.72 -2.68
C PRO A 135 20.73 -6.67 -1.15
N LYS A 136 20.66 -5.49 -0.54
CA LYS A 136 20.62 -5.35 0.93
C LYS A 136 19.32 -5.90 1.51
N ILE A 137 18.16 -5.53 0.94
CA ILE A 137 16.85 -6.01 1.41
C ILE A 137 16.73 -7.51 1.18
N VAL A 138 17.13 -7.98 -0.02
CA VAL A 138 17.13 -9.41 -0.35
C VAL A 138 18.08 -10.19 0.56
N GLY A 139 19.25 -9.64 0.86
CA GLY A 139 20.19 -10.21 1.82
C GLY A 139 19.59 -10.37 3.21
N ASP A 140 18.77 -9.41 3.66
CA ASP A 140 18.07 -9.49 4.95
C ASP A 140 17.08 -10.66 4.99
N TRP A 141 16.38 -10.95 3.88
CA TRP A 141 15.46 -12.09 3.80
C TRP A 141 16.19 -13.42 4.03
N LEU A 142 17.45 -13.52 3.57
CA LEU A 142 18.26 -14.74 3.64
C LEU A 142 19.04 -14.88 4.96
N LYS A 143 19.05 -13.88 5.84
CA LYS A 143 19.80 -13.92 7.10
C LYS A 143 19.44 -15.12 7.98
N GLY A 144 20.45 -15.93 8.28
CA GLY A 144 20.31 -17.11 9.14
C GLY A 144 19.67 -18.33 8.46
N ILE A 145 19.54 -18.31 7.13
CA ILE A 145 19.22 -19.49 6.33
C ILE A 145 20.54 -20.16 5.94
N LYS A 146 20.78 -21.38 6.41
CA LYS A 146 21.89 -22.26 6.02
C LYS A 146 21.34 -23.39 5.18
#